data_AF-A0A1R4HFD7-F1
#
_entry.id   AF-A0A1R4HFD7-F1
#
_cell.length_a   1.000
_cell.length_b   1.000
_cell.length_c   1.000
_cell.angle_alpha   90.00
_cell.angle_beta   90.00
_cell.angle_gamma   90.00
#
_symmetry.space_group_name_H-M   'P 1'
#
loop_
_entity.id
_entity.type
_entity.pdbx_description
1 polymer ?
#
loop_
_entity_poly.entity_id
_entity_poly.type
_entity_poly.pdbx_seq_one_letter_code
_entity_poly.pdbx_strand_id
1 'polypeptide(L)' 'MTELSNNAIIYALLALNSEAALQREYVESADVPADEREDEEEVLADLEQAFMEFVDFYKGRCKADKQLPSIDELLNNPL' A
#
# COMPACT_ATOMS: atom_id res chain seq x y z
N MET A 1 -19.24 -10.51 -10.69
CA MET A 1 -18.19 -9.94 -9.83
C MET A 1 -16.88 -10.11 -10.57
N THR A 2 -16.22 -9.01 -10.94
CA THR A 2 -14.94 -9.07 -11.65
C THR A 2 -13.88 -9.37 -10.59
N GLU A 3 -13.36 -10.59 -10.54
CA GLU A 3 -12.28 -10.92 -9.61
C GLU A 3 -10.97 -10.28 -10.10
N LEU A 4 -10.31 -9.51 -9.23
CA LEU A 4 -8.98 -9.00 -9.50
C LEU A 4 -8.00 -10.17 -9.66
N SER A 5 -7.14 -10.07 -10.68
CA SER A 5 -6.06 -11.04 -10.89
C SER A 5 -4.99 -10.88 -9.81
N ASN A 6 -4.23 -11.94 -9.53
CA ASN A 6 -3.15 -11.89 -8.55
C ASN A 6 -2.12 -10.79 -8.91
N ASN A 7 -1.80 -10.63 -10.19
CA ASN A 7 -0.91 -9.56 -10.65
C ASN A 7 -1.49 -8.17 -10.38
N ALA A 8 -2.79 -7.94 -10.61
CA ALA A 8 -3.43 -6.66 -10.32
C ALA A 8 -3.35 -6.32 -8.82
N ILE A 9 -3.52 -7.31 -7.96
CA ILE A 9 -3.40 -7.15 -6.50
C ILE A 9 -1.95 -6.82 -6.12
N ILE A 10 -0.97 -7.53 -6.69
CA ILE A 10 0.46 -7.28 -6.45
C ILE A 10 0.82 -5.85 -6.85
N TYR A 11 0.45 -5.41 -8.05
CA TYR A 11 0.74 -4.05 -8.49
C TYR A 11 0.06 -2.99 -7.62
N ALA A 12 -1.20 -3.22 -7.22
CA ALA A 12 -1.89 -2.31 -6.32
C ALA A 12 -1.19 -2.23 -4.95
N LEU A 13 -0.74 -3.35 -4.40
CA LEU A 13 -0.05 -3.41 -3.11
C LEU A 13 1.31 -2.69 -3.14
N LEU A 14 2.09 -2.89 -4.21
CA LEU A 14 3.36 -2.19 -4.41
C LEU A 14 3.15 -0.69 -4.61
N ALA A 15 2.12 -0.31 -5.38
CA ALA A 15 1.78 1.11 -5.60
C ALA A 15 1.34 1.79 -4.30
N LEU A 16 0.45 1.17 -3.52
CA LEU A 16 0.01 1.70 -2.22
C LEU A 16 1.17 1.82 -1.23
N ASN A 17 2.09 0.84 -1.19
CA ASN A 17 3.28 0.93 -0.35
C ASN A 17 4.18 2.12 -0.74
N SER A 18 4.39 2.31 -2.04
CA SER A 18 5.18 3.43 -2.55
C SER A 18 4.50 4.77 -2.27
N GLU A 19 3.20 4.87 -2.49
CA GLU A 19 2.44 6.11 -2.30
C GLU A 19 2.37 6.50 -0.82
N ALA A 20 2.12 5.54 0.08
CA ALA A 20 2.12 5.79 1.52
C ALA A 20 3.51 6.23 2.02
N ALA A 21 4.59 5.70 1.44
CA ALA A 21 5.95 6.15 1.76
C ALA A 21 6.19 7.59 1.31
N LEU A 22 5.80 7.93 0.07
CA LEU A 22 5.93 9.30 -0.46
C LEU A 22 5.08 10.30 0.32
N GLN A 23 3.84 9.95 0.65
CA GLN A 23 2.95 10.80 1.42
C GLN A 23 3.50 11.03 2.84
N ARG A 24 4.06 9.98 3.47
CA ARG A 24 4.71 10.13 4.77
C ARG A 24 5.90 11.08 4.71
N GLU A 25 6.77 10.93 3.70
CA GLU A 25 7.89 11.84 3.48
C GLU A 25 7.41 13.29 3.26
N TYR A 26 6.30 13.47 2.53
CA TYR A 26 5.70 14.79 2.34
C TYR A 26 5.18 15.37 3.66
N VAL A 27 4.35 14.63 4.42
CA VAL A 27 3.82 15.06 5.72
C VAL A 27 4.94 15.40 6.72
N GLU A 28 6.02 14.63 6.73
CA GLU A 28 7.19 14.86 7.60
C GLU A 28 8.06 16.04 7.15
N SER A 29 7.91 16.49 5.89
CA SER A 29 8.65 17.62 5.37
C SER A 29 8.18 18.95 5.98
N ALA A 30 9.07 19.95 5.93
CA ALA A 30 8.72 21.32 6.28
C ALA A 30 7.91 22.04 5.18
N ASP A 31 7.67 21.37 4.04
CA ASP A 31 7.05 21.96 2.85
C ASP A 31 5.52 21.91 2.89
N VAL A 32 4.92 21.21 3.86
CA VAL A 32 3.46 21.13 4.04
C VAL A 32 2.95 22.41 4.70
N PRO A 33 2.07 23.17 4.04
CA PRO A 33 1.41 24.33 4.64
C PRO A 33 0.67 23.95 5.92
N ALA A 34 0.71 24.82 6.93
CA ALA A 34 0.13 24.52 8.24
C ALA A 34 -1.39 24.30 8.19
N ASP A 35 -2.07 24.91 7.23
CA ASP A 35 -3.50 24.79 6.95
C ASP A 35 -3.87 23.54 6.15
N GLU A 36 -2.92 22.87 5.50
CA GLU A 36 -3.13 21.64 4.72
C GLU A 36 -2.70 20.39 5.50
N ARG A 37 -1.93 20.55 6.59
CA ARG A 37 -1.33 19.43 7.34
C ARG A 37 -2.32 18.39 7.85
N GLU A 38 -3.46 18.82 8.38
CA GLU A 38 -4.50 17.89 8.89
C GLU A 38 -5.06 17.04 7.75
N ASP A 39 -5.34 17.65 6.60
CA ASP A 39 -5.84 16.96 5.41
C ASP A 39 -4.81 15.96 4.87
N GLU A 40 -3.53 16.35 4.79
CA GLU A 40 -2.44 15.48 4.30
C GLU A 40 -2.16 14.30 5.25
N GLU A 41 -2.35 14.48 6.57
CA GLU A 41 -2.29 13.43 7.58
C GLU A 41 -3.48 12.46 7.45
N GLU A 42 -4.68 12.95 7.13
CA GLU A 42 -5.85 12.10 6.84
C GLU A 42 -5.63 11.27 5.56
N VAL A 43 -5.09 11.87 4.50
CA VAL A 43 -4.72 11.15 3.27
C VAL A 43 -3.71 10.04 3.55
N LEU A 44 -2.70 10.31 4.37
CA LEU A 44 -1.72 9.29 4.77
C LEU A 44 -2.41 8.13 5.52
N ALA A 45 -3.31 8.44 6.46
CA ALA A 45 -4.03 7.43 7.22
C ALA A 45 -4.90 6.54 6.32
N ASP A 46 -5.58 7.12 5.33
CA ASP A 46 -6.38 6.39 4.35
C ASP A 46 -5.51 5.48 3.46
N LEU A 47 -4.35 5.97 3.02
CA LEU A 47 -3.38 5.18 2.24
C LEU A 47 -2.86 3.98 3.04
N GLU A 48 -2.47 4.20 4.30
CA GLU A 48 -2.01 3.14 5.20
C GLU A 48 -3.10 2.11 5.48
N GLN A 49 -4.35 2.55 5.69
CA GLN A 49 -5.49 1.65 5.87
C GLN A 49 -5.72 0.81 4.60
N ALA A 50 -5.78 1.45 3.43
CA ALA A 50 -5.98 0.76 2.16
C ALA A 50 -4.86 -0.27 1.91
N PHE A 51 -3.61 0.09 2.21
CA PHE A 51 -2.48 -0.83 2.11
C PHE A 51 -2.67 -2.08 3.00
N MET A 52 -3.07 -1.90 4.25
CA MET A 52 -3.30 -3.01 5.18
C MET A 52 -4.44 -3.92 4.72
N GLU A 53 -5.53 -3.36 4.17
CA GLU A 53 -6.62 -4.15 3.59
C GLU A 53 -6.15 -5.00 2.40
N PHE A 54 -5.32 -4.43 1.53
CA PHE A 54 -4.72 -5.16 0.40
C PHE A 54 -3.73 -6.24 0.85
N VAL A 55 -2.95 -5.98 1.89
CA VAL A 55 -2.05 -6.97 2.51
C VAL A 55 -2.85 -8.17 3.01
N ASP A 56 -3.96 -7.93 3.71
CA ASP A 56 -4.78 -9.02 4.24
C ASP A 56 -5.51 -9.79 3.13
N PHE A 57 -5.99 -9.09 2.10
CA PHE A 57 -6.55 -9.73 0.92
C PHE A 57 -5.53 -10.61 0.19
N TYR A 58 -4.31 -10.11 -0.03
CA TYR A 58 -3.24 -10.85 -0.68
C TYR A 58 -2.77 -12.05 0.15
N LYS A 59 -2.65 -11.93 1.48
CA LYS A 59 -2.40 -13.07 2.37
C LYS A 59 -3.47 -14.16 2.19
N GLY A 60 -4.73 -13.77 1.95
CA GLY A 60 -5.79 -14.68 1.55
C GLY A 60 -5.49 -15.44 0.26
N ARG A 61 -4.99 -14.75 -0.77
CA ARG A 61 -4.55 -15.36 -2.04
C ARG A 61 -3.38 -16.32 -1.85
N CYS A 62 -2.35 -15.98 -1.07
CA CYS A 62 -1.23 -16.88 -0.77
C CYS A 62 -1.65 -18.16 -0.02
N LYS A 63 -2.78 -18.13 0.69
CA LYS A 63 -3.35 -19.35 1.29
C LYS A 63 -3.91 -20.29 0.22
N ALA A 64 -4.54 -19.75 -0.81
CA ALA A 64 -5.15 -20.50 -1.92
C ALA A 64 -4.14 -20.89 -3.01
N ASP A 65 -3.13 -20.05 -3.28
CA ASP A 65 -2.09 -20.27 -4.29
C ASP A 65 -0.70 -20.15 -3.66
N LYS A 66 0.00 -21.28 -3.58
CA LYS A 66 1.33 -21.39 -2.97
C LYS A 66 2.47 -20.97 -3.90
N GLN A 67 2.19 -20.65 -5.16
CA GLN A 67 3.18 -20.15 -6.10
C GLN A 67 3.38 -18.64 -5.97
N LEU A 68 2.47 -17.94 -5.27
CA LEU A 68 2.57 -16.52 -5.02
C LEU A 68 3.70 -16.22 -4.03
N PRO A 69 4.50 -15.16 -4.26
CA PRO A 69 5.49 -14.71 -3.29
C PRO A 69 4.82 -14.27 -2.00
N SER A 70 5.51 -14.41 -0.88
CA SER A 70 5.06 -13.86 0.39
C SER A 70 5.02 -12.32 0.36
N ILE A 71 4.26 -11.72 1.27
CA ILE A 71 4.24 -10.26 1.44
C ILE A 71 5.63 -9.70 1.73
N ASP A 72 6.41 -10.40 2.55
CA ASP A 72 7.77 -9.97 2.91
C ASP A 72 8.68 -9.94 1.68
N GLU A 73 8.62 -10.98 0.84
CA GLU A 73 9.36 -11.04 -0.43
C GLU A 73 8.94 -9.93 -1.40
N LEU A 74 7.65 -9.58 -1.45
CA LEU A 74 7.15 -8.51 -2.32
C LEU A 74 7.60 -7.12 -1.87
N LEU A 75 7.59 -6.84 -0.57
CA LEU A 75 7.85 -5.51 -0.03
C LEU A 75 9.34 -5.21 0.14
N ASN A 76 10.15 -6.23 0.41
CA ASN A 76 11.59 -6.06 0.69
C ASN A 76 12.49 -6.39 -0.50
N ASN A 77 11.93 -6.81 -1.64
CA ASN A 77 12.68 -7.11 -2.85
C ASN A 77 12.00 -6.43 -4.05
N PRO A 78 12.19 -5.11 -4.21
CA PRO A 78 11.61 -4.39 -5.34
C PRO A 78 12.11 -5.00 -6.66
N LEU A 79 11.17 -5.21 -7.59
CA LEU A 79 11.37 -5.79 -8.93
C LEU A 79 12.52 -5.14 -9.70
#